data_AF-A0A0F9I6M2-F1
#
_entry.id   AF-A0A0F9I6M2-F1
#
_cell.length_a   1.000
_cell.length_b   1.000
_cell.length_c   1.000
_cell.angle_alpha   90.00
_cell.angle_beta   90.00
_cell.angle_gamma   90.00
#
_symmetry.space_group_name_H-M   'P 1'
#
loop_
_entity.id
_entity.type
_entity.pdbx_description
1 polymer ?
#
loop_
_entity_poly.entity_id
_entity_poly.type
_entity_poly.pdbx_seq_one_letter_code
_entity_poly.pdbx_strand_id
1 'polypeptide(L)'
;MRLLQKFLQKPLSSNVVTKSSGFSPIFFNQVFDDCGLSVGTKQVIEKYKVVAPLNDAVNTIANTVGDLPLVVINKETREISLEHEVLDLLRHPNNEDQPTKNDFMRDLTIWKILEGDSYVDATGDVSKPPLELFILKPQFMNIEVGKFGFAEKYTFDGTNSRTITFFKDFINNTITNIENNQSLLHIKNFQPSGSGNNITGMSEVLPLWFDVEQWEQASTHNLSLLRNGARPSGALKTDSTLTMQQRQDLKMFIDQSYQGASNSGRPLLLEQGLTWQEMSMSAKDMDFVKLKEQSKQSIFESLGVPIELKDGNSTFNNKAEAKLQFYEDTVLPTA
;
A
#
# COMPACT_ATOMS: atom_id res chain seq x y z
N MET A 1 20.62 49.48 9.49
CA MET A 1 21.71 48.75 10.17
C MET A 1 21.58 48.86 11.69
N ARG A 2 20.54 48.26 12.31
CA ARG A 2 20.41 48.06 13.79
C ARG A 2 19.10 47.34 14.22
N LEU A 3 18.70 46.26 13.54
CA LEU A 3 17.61 45.38 13.99
C LEU A 3 17.89 43.88 13.73
N LEU A 4 19.17 43.50 13.64
CA LEU A 4 19.62 42.13 13.28
C LEU A 4 20.57 41.49 14.34
N GLN A 5 20.46 41.86 15.61
CA GLN A 5 21.47 41.45 16.62
C GLN A 5 20.91 40.94 17.97
N LYS A 6 19.62 40.58 18.06
CA LYS A 6 19.01 40.20 19.35
C LYS A 6 18.50 38.75 19.51
N PHE A 7 18.74 37.86 18.54
CA PHE A 7 18.33 36.44 18.66
C PHE A 7 19.48 35.41 18.64
N LEU A 8 20.73 35.87 18.63
CA LEU A 8 21.90 35.00 18.82
C LEU A 8 22.50 35.25 20.20
N GLN A 9 22.03 34.53 21.22
CA GLN A 9 22.78 34.08 22.40
C GLN A 9 21.83 33.55 23.50
N LYS A 10 21.67 32.23 23.55
CA LYS A 10 21.61 31.50 24.83
C LYS A 10 22.04 30.04 24.58
N PRO A 11 23.03 29.51 25.31
CA PRO A 11 23.49 28.14 25.17
C PRO A 11 22.71 27.22 26.12
N LEU A 12 22.32 26.04 25.65
CA LEU A 12 21.97 24.93 26.55
C LEU A 12 22.67 23.67 26.04
N SER A 13 23.75 23.35 26.73
CA SER A 13 24.44 22.07 26.69
C SER A 13 23.54 20.96 27.25
N SER A 14 23.44 19.82 26.58
CA SER A 14 23.91 18.53 27.13
C SER A 14 23.51 17.35 26.23
N ASN A 15 24.54 16.61 25.82
CA ASN A 15 24.57 15.17 25.55
C ASN A 15 23.32 14.51 24.92
N VAL A 16 23.36 14.33 23.60
CA VAL A 16 22.77 13.14 22.98
C VAL A 16 23.84 12.47 22.12
N VAL A 17 24.13 11.23 22.51
CA VAL A 17 25.13 10.34 21.95
C VAL A 17 24.88 10.11 20.47
N THR A 18 25.88 10.41 19.64
CA THR A 18 26.01 9.89 18.29
C THR A 18 26.13 8.38 18.32
N LYS A 19 25.13 7.67 17.81
CA LYS A 19 25.30 6.29 17.30
C LYS A 19 24.89 6.25 15.84
N SER A 20 25.88 5.96 15.01
CA SER A 20 25.74 5.62 13.60
C SER A 20 25.11 4.24 13.45
N SER A 21 23.97 4.18 12.78
CA SER A 21 23.55 3.06 11.93
C SER A 21 22.53 3.65 10.95
N GLY A 22 22.95 3.81 9.70
CA GLY A 22 22.25 4.56 8.67
C GLY A 22 20.86 3.99 8.36
N PHE A 23 19.84 4.70 8.82
CA PHE A 23 18.57 4.92 8.15
C PHE A 23 18.27 6.38 8.48
N SER A 24 18.14 7.24 7.48
CA SER A 24 17.72 8.63 7.69
C SER A 24 16.20 8.68 7.55
N PRO A 25 15.41 8.82 8.63
CA PRO A 25 13.98 9.02 8.54
C PRO A 25 13.76 10.53 8.44
N ILE A 26 14.01 11.10 7.26
CA ILE A 26 13.73 12.51 7.02
C ILE A 26 12.79 12.55 5.81
N PHE A 27 11.52 12.85 6.09
CA PHE A 27 10.39 13.07 5.17
C PHE A 27 9.44 11.90 4.80
N PHE A 28 8.91 11.19 5.80
CA PHE A 28 7.60 10.50 5.64
C PHE A 28 6.67 10.64 6.86
N ASN A 29 7.02 11.46 7.85
CA ASN A 29 6.12 11.76 8.98
C ASN A 29 5.25 12.96 8.64
N GLN A 30 4.15 12.76 7.93
CA GLN A 30 3.04 13.71 7.96
C GLN A 30 1.78 13.06 7.39
N VAL A 31 1.06 12.32 8.23
CA VAL A 31 -0.36 12.54 8.60
C VAL A 31 -0.57 11.74 9.91
N PHE A 32 -1.24 12.35 10.90
CA PHE A 32 -1.64 11.80 12.22
C PHE A 32 -0.72 11.99 13.46
N ASP A 33 0.13 13.03 13.51
CA ASP A 33 0.83 13.37 14.77
C ASP A 33 -0.16 13.61 15.94
N ASP A 34 -1.34 14.18 15.66
CA ASP A 34 -2.39 14.41 16.68
C ASP A 34 -3.15 13.14 17.11
N CYS A 35 -3.02 12.03 16.38
CA CYS A 35 -3.60 10.72 16.74
C CYS A 35 -2.55 9.66 17.11
N GLY A 36 -1.27 10.04 17.20
CA GLY A 36 -0.17 9.13 17.54
C GLY A 36 0.15 8.07 16.48
N LEU A 37 -0.29 8.29 15.24
CA LEU A 37 -0.03 7.38 14.11
C LEU A 37 1.01 8.04 13.19
N SER A 38 2.13 7.36 12.95
CA SER A 38 3.02 7.69 11.85
C SER A 38 2.87 6.56 10.83
N VAL A 39 2.21 6.88 9.71
CA VAL A 39 2.06 5.94 8.60
C VAL A 39 3.27 6.08 7.70
N GLY A 40 4.25 5.21 7.91
CA GLY A 40 5.41 5.11 7.04
C GLY A 40 5.09 4.35 5.74
N THR A 41 5.81 4.65 4.66
CA THR A 41 5.73 3.96 3.37
C THR A 41 5.82 2.44 3.51
N LYS A 42 6.70 1.98 4.41
CA LYS A 42 6.86 0.56 4.77
C LYS A 42 5.56 -0.08 5.24
N GLN A 43 4.75 0.63 6.03
CA GLN A 43 3.50 0.10 6.54
C GLN A 43 2.47 -0.06 5.41
N VAL A 44 2.39 0.89 4.48
CA VAL A 44 1.51 0.79 3.29
C VAL A 44 1.80 -0.47 2.48
N ILE A 45 3.07 -0.78 2.25
CA ILE A 45 3.49 -1.99 1.52
C ILE A 45 3.10 -3.25 2.28
N GLU A 46 3.29 -3.28 3.60
CA GLU A 46 2.86 -4.43 4.41
C GLU A 46 1.34 -4.61 4.35
N LYS A 47 0.55 -3.53 4.38
CA LYS A 47 -0.90 -3.61 4.21
C LYS A 47 -1.27 -4.11 2.81
N TYR A 48 -0.59 -3.65 1.75
CA TYR A 48 -0.81 -4.16 0.39
C TYR A 48 -0.58 -5.67 0.26
N LYS A 49 0.31 -6.27 1.07
CA LYS A 49 0.55 -7.73 1.07
C LYS A 49 -0.51 -8.54 1.81
N VAL A 50 -1.16 -7.95 2.81
CA VAL A 50 -2.04 -8.67 3.75
C VAL A 50 -3.52 -8.36 3.53
N VAL A 51 -3.85 -7.13 3.14
CA VAL A 51 -5.21 -6.64 2.92
C VAL A 51 -5.64 -6.94 1.49
N ALA A 52 -6.37 -8.04 1.32
CA ALA A 52 -6.84 -8.53 0.02
C ALA A 52 -7.60 -7.49 -0.83
N PRO A 53 -8.57 -6.70 -0.31
CA PRO A 53 -9.29 -5.73 -1.15
C PRO A 53 -8.41 -4.59 -1.64
N LEU A 54 -7.45 -4.14 -0.82
CA LEU A 54 -6.45 -3.15 -1.22
C LEU A 54 -5.58 -3.71 -2.35
N ASN A 55 -5.07 -4.93 -2.17
CA ASN A 55 -4.28 -5.60 -3.20
C ASN A 55 -5.03 -5.74 -4.53
N ASP A 56 -6.28 -6.21 -4.48
CA ASP A 56 -7.11 -6.43 -5.67
C ASP A 56 -7.46 -5.12 -6.38
N ALA A 57 -7.83 -4.07 -5.65
CA ALA A 57 -8.14 -2.76 -6.22
C ALA A 57 -6.92 -2.17 -6.94
N VAL A 58 -5.76 -2.11 -6.27
CA VAL A 58 -4.51 -1.59 -6.84
C VAL A 58 -4.09 -2.39 -8.07
N ASN A 59 -4.12 -3.72 -8.01
CA ASN A 59 -3.77 -4.56 -9.16
C ASN A 59 -4.77 -4.44 -10.31
N THR A 60 -6.04 -4.20 -10.03
CA THR A 60 -7.05 -3.97 -11.09
C THR A 60 -6.72 -2.71 -11.87
N ILE A 61 -6.36 -1.62 -11.19
CA ILE A 61 -5.92 -0.37 -11.84
C ILE A 61 -4.63 -0.62 -12.62
N ALA A 62 -3.60 -1.13 -11.95
CA ALA A 62 -2.28 -1.29 -12.53
C ALA A 62 -2.25 -2.23 -13.75
N ASN A 63 -2.97 -3.35 -13.71
CA ASN A 63 -3.08 -4.26 -14.85
C ASN A 63 -3.84 -3.59 -16.00
N THR A 64 -4.90 -2.84 -15.72
CA THR A 64 -5.67 -2.16 -16.77
C THR A 64 -4.86 -1.04 -17.43
N VAL A 65 -4.06 -0.29 -16.66
CA VAL A 65 -3.09 0.68 -17.20
C VAL A 65 -2.04 -0.04 -18.04
N GLY A 66 -1.49 -1.16 -17.56
CA GLY A 66 -0.52 -1.97 -18.30
C GLY A 66 -1.07 -2.53 -19.61
N ASP A 67 -2.37 -2.82 -19.68
CA ASP A 67 -3.03 -3.33 -20.88
C ASP A 67 -3.33 -2.24 -21.94
N LEU A 68 -3.23 -0.96 -21.59
CA LEU A 68 -3.48 0.11 -22.55
C LEU A 68 -2.49 0.05 -23.73
N PRO A 69 -2.98 0.16 -24.98
CA PRO A 69 -2.11 0.28 -26.13
C PRO A 69 -1.47 1.67 -26.13
N LEU A 70 -0.14 1.70 -26.26
CA LEU A 70 0.59 2.95 -26.44
C LEU A 70 0.75 3.24 -27.93
N VAL A 71 0.52 4.49 -28.30
CA VAL A 71 0.65 4.96 -29.69
C VAL A 71 1.46 6.25 -29.71
N VAL A 72 2.25 6.44 -30.75
CA VAL A 72 2.99 7.69 -30.95
C VAL A 72 2.17 8.56 -31.90
N ILE A 73 1.86 9.78 -31.46
CA ILE A 73 1.13 10.75 -32.27
C ILE A 73 2.10 11.84 -32.68
N ASN A 74 2.26 12.04 -33.99
CA ASN A 74 3.02 13.17 -34.49
C ASN A 74 2.27 14.48 -34.15
N LYS A 75 2.93 15.40 -33.45
CA LYS A 75 2.31 16.63 -32.98
C LYS A 75 1.83 17.56 -34.11
N GLU A 76 2.50 17.53 -35.26
CA GLU A 76 2.19 18.40 -36.41
C GLU A 76 1.15 17.76 -37.33
N THR A 77 1.37 16.50 -37.74
CA THR A 77 0.48 15.81 -38.70
C THR A 77 -0.72 15.14 -38.04
N ARG A 78 -0.68 14.93 -36.70
CA ARG A 78 -1.63 14.12 -35.91
C ARG A 78 -1.74 12.67 -36.38
N GLU A 79 -0.78 12.20 -37.16
CA GLU A 79 -0.72 10.81 -37.59
C GLU A 79 -0.36 9.91 -36.42
N ILE A 80 -1.07 8.80 -36.33
CA ILE A 80 -0.86 7.76 -35.31
C ILE A 80 0.11 6.74 -35.89
N SER A 81 1.27 6.59 -35.27
CA SER A 81 2.23 5.52 -35.57
C SER A 81 2.20 4.45 -34.49
N LEU A 82 2.18 3.19 -34.93
CA LEU A 82 2.33 2.00 -34.08
C LEU A 82 3.77 1.47 -34.09
N GLU A 83 4.64 2.06 -34.91
CA GLU A 83 6.05 1.69 -35.06
C GLU A 83 6.91 2.93 -34.78
N HIS A 84 7.70 2.86 -33.71
CA HIS A 84 8.60 3.93 -33.28
C HIS A 84 9.62 3.36 -32.29
N GLU A 85 10.86 3.85 -32.30
CA GLU A 85 11.95 3.36 -31.44
C GLU A 85 11.57 3.37 -29.94
N VAL A 86 10.83 4.40 -29.50
CA VAL A 86 10.29 4.51 -28.13
C VAL A 86 9.30 3.39 -27.80
N LEU A 87 8.45 3.00 -28.76
CA LEU A 87 7.52 1.88 -28.55
C LEU A 87 8.26 0.55 -28.49
N ASP A 88 9.35 0.40 -29.27
CA ASP A 88 10.19 -0.80 -29.22
C ASP A 88 10.94 -0.92 -27.89
N LEU A 89 11.47 0.19 -27.36
CA LEU A 89 12.04 0.24 -26.02
C LEU A 89 10.98 -0.11 -24.96
N LEU A 90 9.79 0.47 -25.01
CA LEU A 90 8.74 0.21 -24.01
C LEU A 90 8.19 -1.22 -24.10
N ARG A 91 8.22 -1.87 -25.28
CA ARG A 91 7.86 -3.29 -25.43
C ARG A 91 8.79 -4.19 -24.62
N HIS A 92 10.08 -3.86 -24.57
CA HIS A 92 11.12 -4.59 -23.87
C HIS A 92 12.00 -3.64 -23.05
N PRO A 93 11.48 -3.10 -21.93
CA PRO A 93 12.15 -2.02 -21.20
C PRO A 93 13.43 -2.49 -20.52
N ASN A 94 13.46 -3.72 -20.03
CA ASN A 94 14.68 -4.38 -19.54
C ASN A 94 14.56 -5.91 -19.71
N ASN A 95 15.65 -6.63 -19.42
CA ASN A 95 15.69 -8.10 -19.46
C ASN A 95 15.59 -8.76 -18.07
N GLU A 96 15.28 -7.99 -17.02
CA GLU A 96 15.29 -8.46 -15.63
C GLU A 96 13.87 -8.53 -15.05
N ASP A 97 13.53 -7.61 -14.14
CA ASP A 97 12.30 -7.65 -13.35
C ASP A 97 11.04 -7.30 -14.17
N GLN A 98 11.17 -6.49 -15.24
CA GLN A 98 10.05 -6.07 -16.10
C GLN A 98 10.35 -6.33 -17.59
N PRO A 99 10.23 -7.58 -18.06
CA PRO A 99 10.57 -7.95 -19.42
C PRO A 99 9.57 -7.45 -20.48
N THR A 100 8.38 -7.02 -20.06
CA THR A 100 7.30 -6.57 -20.95
C THR A 100 6.78 -5.19 -20.59
N LYS A 101 6.24 -4.48 -21.59
CA LYS A 101 5.51 -3.21 -21.41
C LYS A 101 4.44 -3.29 -20.32
N ASN A 102 3.66 -4.37 -20.30
CA ASN A 102 2.54 -4.52 -19.37
C ASN A 102 3.08 -4.64 -17.93
N ASP A 103 4.13 -5.43 -17.71
CA ASP A 103 4.77 -5.56 -16.39
C ASP A 103 5.38 -4.23 -15.93
N PHE A 104 6.05 -3.51 -16.83
CA PHE A 104 6.66 -2.21 -16.53
C PHE A 104 5.61 -1.16 -16.13
N MET A 105 4.57 -0.97 -16.94
CA MET A 105 3.52 0.00 -16.65
C MET A 105 2.71 -0.39 -15.41
N ARG A 106 2.47 -1.70 -15.20
CA ARG A 106 1.82 -2.21 -13.99
C ARG A 106 2.63 -1.84 -12.75
N ASP A 107 3.91 -2.23 -12.70
CA ASP A 107 4.75 -2.02 -11.52
C ASP A 107 4.95 -0.52 -11.25
N LEU A 108 5.11 0.30 -12.30
CA LEU A 108 5.20 1.75 -12.19
C LEU A 108 3.93 2.34 -11.57
N THR A 109 2.76 1.88 -12.02
CA THR A 109 1.47 2.32 -11.48
C THR A 109 1.30 1.89 -10.02
N ILE A 110 1.72 0.67 -9.66
CA ILE A 110 1.66 0.18 -8.29
C ILE A 110 2.48 1.08 -7.36
N TRP A 111 3.73 1.39 -7.72
CA TRP A 111 4.57 2.27 -6.89
C TRP A 111 3.98 3.66 -6.74
N LYS A 112 3.43 4.23 -7.82
CA LYS A 112 2.76 5.52 -7.80
C LYS A 112 1.57 5.53 -6.83
N ILE A 113 0.71 4.51 -6.87
CA ILE A 113 -0.46 4.42 -5.97
C ILE A 113 -0.02 4.18 -4.52
N LEU A 114 0.92 3.25 -4.29
CA LEU A 114 1.31 2.83 -2.94
C LEU A 114 2.17 3.86 -2.21
N GLU A 115 3.13 4.50 -2.88
CA GLU A 115 4.07 5.42 -2.24
C GLU A 115 3.81 6.89 -2.61
N GLY A 116 3.10 7.15 -3.71
CA GLY A 116 2.92 8.49 -4.28
C GLY A 116 4.03 8.90 -5.24
N ASP A 117 5.13 8.12 -5.28
CA ASP A 117 6.31 8.39 -6.08
C ASP A 117 6.69 7.17 -6.92
N SER A 118 7.20 7.43 -8.11
CA SER A 118 7.74 6.42 -9.01
C SER A 118 8.94 6.95 -9.74
N TYR A 119 9.98 6.13 -9.80
CA TYR A 119 11.28 6.51 -10.34
C TYR A 119 11.66 5.55 -11.45
N VAL A 120 12.02 6.10 -12.61
CA VAL A 120 12.52 5.34 -13.75
C VAL A 120 13.94 5.77 -14.04
N ASP A 121 14.89 4.85 -13.88
CA ASP A 121 16.27 5.01 -14.32
C ASP A 121 16.39 4.57 -15.77
N ALA A 122 16.75 5.51 -16.63
CA ALA A 122 16.97 5.28 -18.05
C ALA A 122 18.48 5.24 -18.31
N THR A 123 18.95 4.07 -18.74
CA THR A 123 20.37 3.80 -18.96
C THR A 123 20.78 4.10 -20.40
N GLY A 124 22.04 4.50 -20.60
CA GLY A 124 22.60 4.80 -21.92
C GLY A 124 23.03 6.26 -22.05
N ASP A 125 23.71 6.58 -23.14
CA ASP A 125 24.16 7.96 -23.40
C ASP A 125 22.99 8.94 -23.32
N VAL A 126 23.08 9.90 -22.39
CA VAL A 126 22.05 10.93 -22.12
C VAL A 126 21.73 11.75 -23.38
N SER A 127 22.62 11.76 -24.36
CA SER A 127 22.45 12.46 -25.65
C SER A 127 21.68 11.63 -26.70
N LYS A 128 21.33 10.38 -26.40
CA LYS A 128 20.68 9.42 -27.30
C LYS A 128 19.42 8.83 -26.67
N PRO A 129 18.55 8.17 -27.46
CA PRO A 129 17.49 7.36 -26.89
C PRO A 129 18.05 6.35 -25.87
N PRO A 130 17.39 6.18 -24.71
CA PRO A 130 17.84 5.23 -23.69
C PRO A 130 17.78 3.79 -24.22
N LEU A 131 18.66 2.95 -23.68
CA LEU A 131 18.77 1.54 -24.07
C LEU A 131 17.87 0.65 -23.20
N GLU A 132 17.80 0.94 -21.90
CA GLU A 132 16.99 0.18 -20.95
C GLU A 132 16.34 1.13 -19.93
N LEU A 133 15.23 0.69 -19.36
CA LEU A 133 14.45 1.39 -18.34
C LEU A 133 14.26 0.47 -17.13
N PHE A 134 14.66 0.97 -15.95
CA PHE A 134 14.53 0.27 -14.69
C PHE A 134 13.67 1.07 -13.71
N ILE A 135 12.77 0.40 -13.01
CA ILE A 135 12.00 1.03 -11.94
C ILE A 135 12.82 0.99 -10.65
N LEU A 136 13.20 2.16 -10.15
CA LEU A 136 13.86 2.26 -8.85
C LEU A 136 12.80 2.25 -7.75
N LYS A 137 12.97 1.34 -6.79
CA LYS A 137 12.05 1.20 -5.64
C LYS A 137 12.12 2.47 -4.78
N PRO A 138 11.00 3.17 -4.55
CA PRO A 138 11.04 4.48 -3.89
C PRO A 138 11.51 4.41 -2.42
N GLN A 139 11.36 3.27 -1.74
CA GLN A 139 11.94 2.99 -0.41
C GLN A 139 13.45 3.17 -0.28
N PHE A 140 14.19 3.04 -1.38
CA PHE A 140 15.65 3.18 -1.41
C PHE A 140 16.09 4.52 -2.00
N MET A 141 15.14 5.41 -2.28
CA MET A 141 15.40 6.75 -2.79
C MET A 141 15.44 7.75 -1.64
N ASN A 142 16.41 8.64 -1.68
CA ASN A 142 16.52 9.79 -0.80
C ASN A 142 16.68 11.06 -1.63
N ILE A 143 15.86 12.07 -1.34
CA ILE A 143 15.89 13.36 -2.03
C ILE A 143 16.47 14.41 -1.08
N GLU A 144 17.58 14.99 -1.48
CA GLU A 144 18.17 16.13 -0.80
C GLU A 144 17.65 17.42 -1.44
N VAL A 145 17.16 18.29 -0.56
CA VAL A 145 16.63 19.59 -0.94
C VAL A 145 17.75 20.63 -0.97
N GLY A 146 17.76 21.38 -2.06
CA GLY A 146 18.56 22.57 -2.22
C GLY A 146 18.19 23.74 -1.34
N LYS A 147 18.97 24.82 -1.47
CA LYS A 147 18.78 26.07 -0.70
C LYS A 147 17.43 26.75 -0.94
N PHE A 148 16.84 26.53 -2.10
CA PHE A 148 15.59 27.15 -2.53
C PHE A 148 14.36 26.26 -2.34
N GLY A 149 14.53 25.10 -1.70
CA GLY A 149 13.40 24.21 -1.49
C GLY A 149 13.05 23.30 -2.67
N PHE A 150 13.91 23.25 -3.69
CA PHE A 150 13.74 22.30 -4.78
C PHE A 150 14.59 21.06 -4.55
N ALA A 151 14.12 19.91 -5.03
CA ALA A 151 14.95 18.71 -5.10
C ALA A 151 16.18 19.00 -5.97
N GLU A 152 17.38 18.86 -5.42
CA GLU A 152 18.64 19.10 -6.13
C GLU A 152 19.41 17.81 -6.39
N LYS A 153 19.31 16.85 -5.46
CA LYS A 153 20.07 15.61 -5.51
C LYS A 153 19.18 14.44 -5.12
N TYR A 154 19.24 13.39 -5.92
CA TYR A 154 18.52 12.14 -5.74
C TYR A 154 19.55 11.05 -5.51
N THR A 155 19.41 10.30 -4.43
CA THR A 155 20.35 9.26 -4.04
C THR A 155 19.59 7.94 -3.96
N PHE A 156 20.03 6.95 -4.73
CA PHE A 156 19.50 5.58 -4.68
C PHE A 156 20.49 4.68 -3.93
N ASP A 157 20.08 4.18 -2.77
CA ASP A 157 20.88 3.32 -1.90
C ASP A 157 20.40 1.86 -2.01
N GLY A 158 20.88 1.16 -3.03
CA GLY A 158 20.58 -0.27 -3.21
C GLY A 158 21.24 -1.16 -2.13
N THR A 159 20.69 -2.36 -1.92
CA THR A 159 21.12 -3.33 -0.88
C THR A 159 22.59 -3.76 -0.93
N ASN A 160 23.31 -3.48 -2.03
CA ASN A 160 24.69 -3.94 -2.29
C ASN A 160 25.75 -2.82 -2.25
N SER A 161 25.54 -1.76 -1.45
CA SER A 161 26.54 -0.72 -1.14
C SER A 161 26.99 0.18 -2.30
N ARG A 162 26.35 0.08 -3.48
CA ARG A 162 26.52 1.06 -4.56
C ARG A 162 25.40 2.09 -4.48
N THR A 163 25.77 3.26 -4.02
CA THR A 163 24.93 4.45 -4.04
C THR A 163 25.01 5.10 -5.42
N ILE A 164 23.88 5.23 -6.11
CA ILE A 164 23.80 5.99 -7.36
C ILE A 164 23.29 7.38 -7.02
N THR A 165 24.00 8.42 -7.45
CA THR A 165 23.60 9.81 -7.22
C THR A 165 23.26 10.48 -8.53
N PHE A 166 22.08 11.08 -8.58
CA PHE A 166 21.62 11.91 -9.70
C PHE A 166 21.51 13.36 -9.23
N PHE A 167 21.81 14.29 -10.13
CA PHE A 167 21.70 15.73 -9.89
C PHE A 167 20.65 16.32 -10.82
N LYS A 168 19.85 17.24 -10.29
CA LYS A 168 18.86 17.98 -11.07
C LYS A 168 19.52 19.14 -11.79
N ASP A 169 19.39 19.17 -13.11
CA ASP A 169 19.67 20.33 -13.94
C ASP A 169 18.39 21.16 -14.10
N PHE A 170 18.37 22.34 -13.50
CA PHE A 170 17.24 23.26 -13.56
C PHE A 170 17.06 23.94 -14.92
N ILE A 171 18.10 24.02 -15.75
CA ILE A 171 18.05 24.68 -17.05
C ILE A 171 17.34 23.77 -18.05
N ASN A 172 17.74 22.50 -18.10
CA ASN A 172 17.18 21.51 -19.02
C ASN A 172 16.00 20.74 -18.42
N ASN A 173 15.72 20.94 -17.13
CA ASN A 173 14.71 20.21 -16.36
C ASN A 173 14.91 18.68 -16.42
N THR A 174 16.16 18.24 -16.39
CA THR A 174 16.56 16.83 -16.41
C THR A 174 17.18 16.45 -15.08
N ILE A 175 17.10 15.16 -14.73
CA ILE A 175 17.80 14.61 -13.57
C ILE A 175 18.76 13.57 -14.13
N THR A 176 20.07 13.75 -13.90
CA THR A 176 21.08 12.94 -14.57
C THR A 176 22.21 12.54 -13.64
N ASN A 177 22.77 11.37 -13.88
CA ASN A 177 24.07 10.98 -13.35
C ASN A 177 25.08 11.06 -14.50
N ILE A 178 26.00 12.03 -14.40
CA ILE A 178 27.01 12.30 -15.43
C ILE A 178 28.09 11.20 -15.44
N GLU A 179 28.42 10.62 -14.28
CA GLU A 179 29.47 9.60 -14.16
C GLU A 179 29.09 8.32 -14.89
N ASN A 180 27.81 7.95 -14.84
CA ASN A 180 27.31 6.71 -15.40
C ASN A 180 26.55 6.88 -16.73
N ASN A 181 26.38 8.11 -17.22
CA ASN A 181 25.45 8.43 -18.31
C ASN A 181 24.08 7.79 -18.07
N GLN A 182 23.37 8.26 -17.04
CA GLN A 182 22.03 7.80 -16.72
C GLN A 182 21.12 9.00 -16.52
N SER A 183 19.83 8.83 -16.79
CA SER A 183 18.82 9.85 -16.52
C SER A 183 17.69 9.28 -15.68
N LEU A 184 17.17 10.10 -14.77
CA LEU A 184 16.12 9.71 -13.84
C LEU A 184 14.83 10.47 -14.18
N LEU A 185 13.74 9.74 -14.38
CA LEU A 185 12.40 10.30 -14.41
C LEU A 185 11.75 10.08 -13.05
N HIS A 186 11.27 11.17 -12.45
CA HIS A 186 10.50 11.14 -11.21
C HIS A 186 9.04 11.52 -11.50
N ILE A 187 8.15 10.55 -11.39
CA ILE A 187 6.70 10.72 -11.48
C ILE A 187 6.17 10.78 -10.06
N LYS A 188 5.35 11.78 -9.75
CA LYS A 188 4.80 11.98 -8.41
C LYS A 188 3.34 12.38 -8.43
N ASN A 189 2.62 11.94 -7.41
CA ASN A 189 1.27 12.37 -7.12
C ASN A 189 1.26 13.77 -6.49
N PHE A 190 0.08 14.38 -6.48
CA PHE A 190 -0.12 15.64 -5.79
C PHE A 190 0.06 15.47 -4.28
N GLN A 191 0.87 16.34 -3.68
CA GLN A 191 1.09 16.40 -2.23
C GLN A 191 0.53 17.71 -1.67
N PRO A 192 -0.51 17.68 -0.80
CA PRO A 192 -1.11 18.88 -0.24
C PRO A 192 -0.31 19.50 0.92
N SER A 193 0.64 18.76 1.53
CA SER A 193 1.32 19.27 2.73
C SER A 193 2.30 20.40 2.39
N GLY A 194 2.18 21.51 3.13
CA GLY A 194 2.97 22.73 2.95
C GLY A 194 4.37 22.70 3.55
N SER A 195 4.97 21.51 3.78
CA SER A 195 6.34 21.38 4.26
C SER A 195 7.33 21.69 3.14
N GLY A 196 7.38 22.97 2.76
CA GLY A 196 8.39 23.65 1.94
C GLY A 196 8.50 23.24 0.48
N ASN A 197 8.55 21.96 0.18
CA ASN A 197 9.22 21.47 -1.00
C ASN A 197 8.39 20.29 -1.49
N ASN A 198 7.51 20.47 -2.47
CA ASN A 198 6.76 19.41 -3.14
C ASN A 198 7.73 18.42 -3.82
N ILE A 199 8.49 17.65 -3.04
CA ILE A 199 9.62 16.81 -3.45
C ILE A 199 9.24 15.35 -3.53
N THR A 200 8.18 14.96 -2.84
CA THR A 200 7.60 13.62 -2.85
C THR A 200 6.09 13.75 -3.06
N GLY A 201 5.49 12.73 -3.65
CA GLY A 201 4.05 12.62 -3.83
C GLY A 201 3.35 12.03 -2.61
N MET A 202 2.03 12.21 -2.55
CA MET A 202 1.19 11.53 -1.57
C MET A 202 0.80 10.15 -2.07
N SER A 203 0.94 9.13 -1.23
CA SER A 203 0.32 7.83 -1.46
C SER A 203 -1.20 7.93 -1.46
N GLU A 204 -1.85 7.28 -2.43
CA GLU A 204 -3.31 7.23 -2.54
C GLU A 204 -3.95 6.33 -1.46
N VAL A 205 -3.13 5.49 -0.80
CA VAL A 205 -3.58 4.63 0.31
C VAL A 205 -3.64 5.39 1.64
N LEU A 206 -2.90 6.50 1.78
CA LEU A 206 -2.90 7.30 3.01
C LEU A 206 -4.28 7.80 3.44
N PRO A 207 -5.12 8.42 2.58
CA PRO A 207 -6.48 8.81 2.98
C PRO A 207 -7.37 7.61 3.35
N LEU A 208 -7.03 6.40 2.87
CA LEU A 208 -7.77 5.16 3.11
C LEU A 208 -7.28 4.36 4.31
N TRP A 209 -6.28 4.87 5.01
CA TRP A 209 -5.56 4.12 6.03
C TRP A 209 -6.49 3.50 7.08
N PHE A 210 -7.46 4.26 7.58
CA PHE A 210 -8.40 3.75 8.58
C PHE A 210 -9.31 2.64 8.05
N ASP A 211 -9.75 2.71 6.80
CA ASP A 211 -10.60 1.66 6.22
C ASP A 211 -9.81 0.38 5.97
N VAL A 212 -8.57 0.52 5.51
CA VAL A 212 -7.61 -0.59 5.37
C VAL A 212 -7.36 -1.27 6.71
N GLU A 213 -7.08 -0.49 7.77
CA GLU A 213 -6.89 -1.01 9.14
C GLU A 213 -8.16 -1.67 9.68
N GLN A 214 -9.33 -1.04 9.52
CA GLN A 214 -10.59 -1.61 9.98
C GLN A 214 -10.86 -2.98 9.33
N TRP A 215 -10.63 -3.11 8.02
CA TRP A 215 -10.78 -4.38 7.31
C TRP A 215 -9.83 -5.45 7.84
N GLU A 216 -8.56 -5.10 8.09
CA GLU A 216 -7.57 -6.02 8.64
C GLU A 216 -7.92 -6.45 10.07
N GLN A 217 -8.29 -5.51 10.93
CA GLN A 217 -8.65 -5.81 12.31
C GLN A 217 -9.91 -6.69 12.36
N ALA A 218 -10.93 -6.40 11.54
CA ALA A 218 -12.10 -7.25 11.42
C ALA A 218 -11.74 -8.66 10.92
N SER A 219 -10.83 -8.77 9.95
CA SER A 219 -10.35 -10.06 9.43
C SER A 219 -9.54 -10.85 10.46
N THR A 220 -8.67 -10.17 11.20
CA THR A 220 -7.86 -10.75 12.28
C THR A 220 -8.73 -11.21 13.44
N HIS A 221 -9.75 -10.42 13.79
CA HIS A 221 -10.74 -10.79 14.78
C HIS A 221 -11.49 -12.06 14.36
N ASN A 222 -12.01 -12.10 13.13
CA ASN A 222 -12.70 -13.28 12.58
C ASN A 222 -11.79 -14.51 12.54
N LEU A 223 -10.53 -14.35 12.11
CA LEU A 223 -9.55 -15.44 12.13
C LEU A 223 -9.27 -15.93 13.55
N SER A 224 -9.17 -15.02 14.52
CA SER A 224 -8.96 -15.37 15.93
C SER A 224 -10.17 -16.11 16.51
N LEU A 225 -11.39 -15.68 16.17
CA LEU A 225 -12.62 -16.41 16.53
C LEU A 225 -12.62 -17.83 15.96
N LEU A 226 -12.24 -17.99 14.69
CA LEU A 226 -12.13 -19.30 14.04
C LEU A 226 -11.03 -20.17 14.66
N ARG A 227 -9.84 -19.61 14.91
CA ARG A 227 -8.69 -20.33 15.47
C ARG A 227 -8.92 -20.78 16.90
N ASN A 228 -9.48 -19.91 17.73
CA ASN A 228 -9.68 -20.22 19.13
C ASN A 228 -10.89 -21.15 19.34
N GLY A 229 -11.71 -21.39 18.30
CA GLY A 229 -12.99 -22.11 18.44
C GLY A 229 -13.91 -21.49 19.49
N ALA A 230 -13.63 -20.26 19.92
CA ALA A 230 -14.02 -19.70 21.20
C ALA A 230 -15.00 -18.53 21.04
N ARG A 231 -16.01 -18.71 20.20
CA ARG A 231 -17.32 -18.49 20.81
C ARG A 231 -17.54 -19.70 21.72
N PRO A 232 -17.83 -19.53 23.01
CA PRO A 232 -18.46 -20.61 23.74
C PRO A 232 -19.68 -20.99 22.89
N SER A 233 -19.65 -22.13 22.20
CA SER A 233 -20.82 -22.62 21.46
C SER A 233 -22.01 -22.77 22.40
N GLY A 234 -21.70 -22.91 23.69
CA GLY A 234 -22.58 -22.69 24.81
C GLY A 234 -21.80 -22.62 26.11
N ALA A 235 -22.53 -22.40 27.21
CA ALA A 235 -22.02 -22.54 28.56
C ALA A 235 -22.71 -23.74 29.23
N LEU A 236 -21.94 -24.53 29.96
CA LEU A 236 -22.52 -25.53 30.88
C LEU A 236 -22.96 -24.82 32.16
N LYS A 237 -24.27 -24.82 32.38
CA LYS A 237 -24.87 -24.29 33.59
C LYS A 237 -25.30 -25.46 34.49
N THR A 238 -24.95 -25.36 35.77
CA THR A 238 -25.46 -26.21 36.83
C THR A 238 -25.81 -25.35 38.03
N ASP A 239 -26.89 -25.71 38.73
CA ASP A 239 -27.28 -25.06 39.98
C ASP A 239 -26.52 -25.64 41.19
N SER A 240 -25.69 -26.66 40.97
CA SER A 240 -24.91 -27.36 42.00
C SER A 240 -23.45 -26.92 42.01
N THR A 241 -22.85 -26.76 43.20
CA THR A 241 -21.42 -26.44 43.32
C THR A 241 -20.58 -27.67 43.01
N LEU A 242 -19.81 -27.63 41.92
CA LEU A 242 -18.86 -28.68 41.56
C LEU A 242 -17.59 -28.60 42.42
N THR A 243 -17.08 -29.75 42.85
CA THR A 243 -15.74 -29.85 43.44
C THR A 243 -14.66 -29.53 42.41
N MET A 244 -13.45 -29.18 42.87
CA MET A 244 -12.33 -28.84 41.98
C MET A 244 -11.96 -30.00 41.04
N GLN A 245 -12.02 -31.23 41.55
CA GLN A 245 -11.77 -32.45 40.78
C GLN A 245 -12.81 -32.63 39.67
N GLN A 246 -14.10 -32.57 40.00
CA GLN A 246 -15.19 -32.69 39.03
C GLN A 246 -15.11 -31.62 37.93
N ARG A 247 -14.70 -30.40 38.27
CA ARG A 247 -14.51 -29.31 37.28
C ARG A 247 -13.36 -29.61 36.33
N GLN A 248 -12.25 -30.17 36.81
CA GLN A 248 -11.13 -30.57 35.96
C GLN A 248 -11.50 -31.73 35.04
N ASP A 249 -12.19 -32.73 35.57
CA ASP A 249 -12.63 -33.89 34.80
C ASP A 249 -13.61 -33.49 33.68
N LEU A 250 -14.58 -32.62 34.00
CA LEU A 250 -15.51 -32.04 33.01
C LEU A 250 -14.79 -31.22 31.94
N LYS A 251 -13.81 -30.39 32.34
CA LYS A 251 -13.03 -29.61 31.39
C LYS A 251 -12.24 -30.51 30.44
N MET A 252 -11.55 -31.52 30.97
CA MET A 252 -10.80 -32.48 30.16
C MET A 252 -11.69 -33.26 29.19
N PHE A 253 -12.87 -33.69 29.65
CA PHE A 253 -13.85 -34.38 28.81
C PHE A 253 -14.32 -33.51 27.64
N ILE A 254 -14.61 -32.23 27.89
CA ILE A 254 -15.03 -31.28 26.86
C ILE A 254 -13.90 -31.00 25.88
N ASP A 255 -12.70 -30.70 26.38
CA ASP A 255 -11.53 -30.40 25.55
C ASP A 255 -11.21 -31.59 24.63
N GLN A 256 -11.29 -32.83 25.12
CA GLN A 256 -11.05 -34.03 24.30
C GLN A 256 -12.17 -34.31 23.28
N SER A 257 -13.42 -34.06 23.64
CA SER A 257 -14.57 -34.51 22.86
C SER A 257 -15.05 -33.48 21.83
N TYR A 258 -14.75 -32.20 22.03
CA TYR A 258 -15.33 -31.08 21.27
C TYR A 258 -14.32 -30.06 20.72
N GLN A 259 -13.05 -30.14 21.09
CA GLN A 259 -12.04 -29.26 20.51
C GLN A 259 -11.60 -29.75 19.12
N GLY A 260 -11.50 -28.83 18.16
CA GLY A 260 -11.01 -29.11 16.80
C GLY A 260 -12.12 -29.40 15.78
N ALA A 261 -11.83 -29.10 14.51
CA ALA A 261 -12.80 -29.19 13.42
C ALA A 261 -13.38 -30.61 13.20
N SER A 262 -12.61 -31.66 13.51
CA SER A 262 -13.03 -33.06 13.39
C SER A 262 -14.07 -33.51 14.43
N ASN A 263 -14.27 -32.73 15.49
CA ASN A 263 -15.16 -33.05 16.61
C ASN A 263 -16.46 -32.22 16.60
N SER A 264 -16.65 -31.39 15.57
CA SER A 264 -17.87 -30.59 15.39
C SER A 264 -19.09 -31.47 15.14
N GLY A 265 -20.23 -31.13 15.76
CA GLY A 265 -21.50 -31.83 15.58
C GLY A 265 -21.68 -33.13 16.39
N ARG A 266 -20.74 -33.46 17.31
CA ARG A 266 -20.93 -34.59 18.23
C ARG A 266 -22.05 -34.29 19.25
N PRO A 267 -22.89 -35.27 19.60
CA PRO A 267 -23.92 -35.06 20.62
C PRO A 267 -23.29 -35.03 22.03
N LEU A 268 -23.55 -33.94 22.77
CA LEU A 268 -23.10 -33.76 24.16
C LEU A 268 -24.00 -34.50 25.14
N LEU A 269 -23.43 -35.47 25.84
CA LEU A 269 -24.09 -36.13 26.97
C LEU A 269 -23.99 -35.24 28.20
N LEU A 270 -25.13 -34.88 28.78
CA LEU A 270 -25.24 -34.05 29.97
C LEU A 270 -25.75 -34.90 31.14
N GLU A 271 -25.03 -34.90 32.26
CA GLU A 271 -25.38 -35.64 33.48
C GLU A 271 -25.82 -34.69 34.60
N GLN A 272 -26.59 -35.21 35.57
CA GLN A 272 -26.93 -34.55 36.84
C GLN A 272 -27.31 -33.06 36.77
N GLY A 273 -28.33 -32.70 35.99
CA GLY A 273 -28.84 -31.32 35.96
C GLY A 273 -27.92 -30.32 35.26
N LEU A 274 -26.88 -30.77 34.56
CA LEU A 274 -26.13 -29.94 33.64
C LEU A 274 -27.03 -29.55 32.47
N THR A 275 -27.08 -28.26 32.18
CA THR A 275 -27.79 -27.71 31.02
C THR A 275 -26.79 -27.03 30.10
N TRP A 276 -26.85 -27.36 28.81
CA TRP A 276 -26.10 -26.65 27.79
C TRP A 276 -26.91 -25.44 27.34
N GLN A 277 -26.37 -24.26 27.56
CA GLN A 277 -26.96 -23.03 27.05
C GLN A 277 -26.19 -22.58 25.81
N GLU A 278 -26.76 -22.78 24.62
CA GLU A 278 -26.17 -22.29 23.39
C GLU A 278 -26.00 -20.77 23.42
N MET A 279 -24.83 -20.27 23.04
CA MET A 279 -24.63 -18.85 22.81
C MET A 279 -24.75 -18.58 21.31
N SER A 280 -25.80 -17.87 20.92
CA SER A 280 -26.04 -17.46 19.53
C SER A 280 -25.00 -16.43 19.05
N MET A 281 -25.01 -16.12 17.74
CA MET A 281 -24.29 -14.95 17.23
C MET A 281 -24.65 -13.71 18.05
N SER A 282 -23.65 -13.04 18.62
CA SER A 282 -23.86 -11.76 19.25
C SER A 282 -24.08 -10.69 18.17
N ALA A 283 -24.88 -9.66 18.47
CA ALA A 283 -25.09 -8.53 17.56
C ALA A 283 -23.75 -7.91 17.11
N LYS A 284 -22.77 -7.87 18.02
CA LYS A 284 -21.41 -7.35 17.78
C LYS A 284 -20.67 -8.08 16.66
N ASP A 285 -20.91 -9.38 16.48
CA ASP A 285 -20.23 -10.16 15.44
C ASP A 285 -20.87 -9.97 14.06
N MET A 286 -22.18 -9.70 14.02
CA MET A 286 -22.84 -9.28 12.78
C MET A 286 -22.34 -7.91 12.32
N ASP A 287 -22.02 -7.03 13.27
CA ASP A 287 -21.46 -5.72 12.97
C ASP A 287 -20.05 -5.83 12.36
N PHE A 288 -19.22 -6.81 12.74
CA PHE A 288 -17.90 -7.03 12.12
C PHE A 288 -17.99 -7.51 10.66
N VAL A 289 -18.95 -8.36 10.33
CA VAL A 289 -19.17 -8.78 8.93
C VAL A 289 -19.58 -7.58 8.07
N LYS A 290 -20.50 -6.76 8.56
CA LYS A 290 -20.94 -5.54 7.87
C LYS A 290 -19.79 -4.54 7.75
N LEU A 291 -19.02 -4.32 8.81
CA LEU A 291 -17.86 -3.45 8.82
C LEU A 291 -16.85 -3.89 7.75
N LYS A 292 -16.57 -5.19 7.66
CA LYS A 292 -15.64 -5.73 6.65
C LYS A 292 -16.11 -5.47 5.22
N GLU A 293 -17.40 -5.65 4.93
CA GLU A 293 -17.95 -5.34 3.60
C GLU A 293 -17.96 -3.83 3.32
N GLN A 294 -18.29 -2.99 4.31
CA GLN A 294 -18.25 -1.53 4.18
C GLN A 294 -16.83 -1.00 3.95
N SER A 295 -15.84 -1.48 4.71
CA SER A 295 -14.44 -1.11 4.52
C SER A 295 -13.92 -1.59 3.15
N LYS A 296 -14.33 -2.78 2.69
CA LYS A 296 -14.03 -3.24 1.34
C LYS A 296 -14.60 -2.27 0.31
N GLN A 297 -15.88 -1.91 0.41
CA GLN A 297 -16.51 -0.98 -0.52
C GLN A 297 -15.81 0.39 -0.53
N SER A 298 -15.50 0.95 0.65
CA SER A 298 -14.79 2.23 0.78
C SER A 298 -13.42 2.23 0.09
N ILE A 299 -12.64 1.13 0.25
CA ILE A 299 -11.33 0.96 -0.40
C ILE A 299 -11.47 0.99 -1.93
N PHE A 300 -12.45 0.27 -2.47
CA PHE A 300 -12.67 0.20 -3.92
C PHE A 300 -13.13 1.55 -4.48
N GLU A 301 -14.15 2.16 -3.87
CA GLU A 301 -14.71 3.43 -4.31
C GLU A 301 -13.69 4.57 -4.27
N SER A 302 -12.89 4.63 -3.21
CA SER A 302 -11.90 5.71 -3.06
C SER A 302 -10.69 5.57 -3.99
N LEU A 303 -10.34 4.33 -4.39
CA LEU A 303 -9.36 4.09 -5.46
C LEU A 303 -10.00 4.20 -6.86
N GLY A 304 -11.28 4.56 -6.94
CA GLY A 304 -12.00 4.72 -8.21
C GLY A 304 -12.24 3.40 -8.96
N VAL A 305 -12.24 2.26 -8.27
CA VAL A 305 -12.55 0.95 -8.86
C VAL A 305 -14.01 0.60 -8.56
N PRO A 306 -14.90 0.54 -9.56
CA PRO A 306 -16.30 0.19 -9.33
C PRO A 306 -16.44 -1.23 -8.77
N ILE A 307 -17.14 -1.37 -7.65
CA ILE A 307 -17.30 -2.65 -6.94
C ILE A 307 -18.12 -3.66 -7.76
N GLU A 308 -18.96 -3.18 -8.67
CA GLU A 308 -19.78 -3.96 -9.59
C GLU A 308 -18.93 -4.84 -10.53
N LEU A 309 -17.69 -4.45 -10.80
CA LEU A 309 -16.74 -5.26 -11.57
C LEU A 309 -16.35 -6.54 -10.82
N LYS A 310 -16.41 -6.52 -9.50
CA LYS A 310 -16.03 -7.63 -8.61
C LYS A 310 -17.23 -8.37 -8.04
N ASP A 311 -18.41 -7.76 -8.05
CA ASP A 311 -19.63 -8.38 -7.55
C ASP A 311 -20.22 -9.41 -8.54
N GLY A 312 -20.55 -10.59 -8.02
CA GLY A 312 -21.20 -11.67 -8.75
C GLY A 312 -22.69 -11.40 -9.05
N ASN A 313 -23.33 -10.51 -8.29
CA ASN A 313 -24.76 -10.23 -8.42
C ASN A 313 -25.09 -9.12 -9.46
N SER A 314 -24.09 -8.43 -9.99
CA SER A 314 -24.27 -7.36 -10.97
C SER A 314 -24.60 -7.90 -12.36
N THR A 315 -25.60 -7.29 -13.02
CA THR A 315 -26.01 -7.66 -14.39
C THR A 315 -24.94 -7.27 -15.42
N PHE A 316 -24.95 -7.92 -16.60
CA PHE A 316 -23.97 -7.63 -17.67
C PHE A 316 -23.99 -6.17 -18.14
N ASN A 317 -25.17 -5.56 -18.25
CA ASN A 317 -25.29 -4.16 -18.69
C ASN A 317 -24.64 -3.22 -17.67
N ASN A 318 -24.90 -3.44 -16.38
CA ASN A 318 -24.30 -2.65 -15.31
C ASN A 318 -22.77 -2.80 -15.30
N LYS A 319 -22.25 -4.00 -15.57
CA LYS A 319 -20.80 -4.24 -15.66
C LYS A 319 -20.14 -3.52 -16.83
N ALA A 320 -20.83 -3.40 -17.98
CA ALA A 320 -20.31 -2.70 -19.14
C ALA A 320 -20.20 -1.18 -18.89
N GLU A 321 -21.22 -0.59 -18.28
CA GLU A 321 -21.23 0.82 -17.89
C GLU A 321 -20.18 1.12 -16.81
N ALA A 322 -20.12 0.28 -15.77
CA ALA A 322 -19.09 0.38 -14.73
C ALA A 322 -17.67 0.28 -15.32
N LYS A 323 -17.45 -0.59 -16.32
CA LYS A 323 -16.17 -0.69 -17.00
C LYS A 323 -15.85 0.60 -17.76
N LEU A 324 -16.80 1.22 -18.45
CA LEU A 324 -16.55 2.49 -19.15
C LEU A 324 -16.16 3.58 -18.16
N GLN A 325 -16.93 3.75 -17.08
CA GLN A 325 -16.66 4.71 -16.03
C GLN A 325 -15.27 4.50 -15.42
N PHE A 326 -14.91 3.25 -15.12
CA PHE A 326 -13.59 2.90 -14.61
C PHE A 326 -12.44 3.37 -15.52
N TYR A 327 -12.59 3.22 -16.84
CA TYR A 327 -11.57 3.67 -17.78
C TYR A 327 -11.47 5.20 -17.84
N GLU A 328 -12.60 5.90 -17.90
CA GLU A 328 -12.66 7.35 -18.05
C GLU A 328 -12.21 8.10 -16.78
N ASP A 329 -12.69 7.68 -15.61
CA ASP A 329 -12.47 8.41 -14.35
C ASP A 329 -11.16 8.03 -13.66
N THR A 330 -10.68 6.79 -13.84
CA THR A 330 -9.57 6.24 -13.03
C THR A 330 -8.38 5.82 -13.88
N VAL A 331 -8.57 4.95 -14.88
CA VAL A 331 -7.44 4.36 -15.63
C VAL A 331 -6.73 5.41 -16.51
N LEU A 332 -7.48 6.13 -17.35
CA LEU A 332 -6.89 7.08 -18.29
C LEU A 332 -6.19 8.27 -17.60
N PRO A 333 -6.72 8.85 -16.50
CA PRO A 333 -5.99 9.88 -15.76
C PRO A 333 -4.75 9.37 -15.02
N THR A 334 -4.68 8.06 -14.74
CA THR A 334 -3.55 7.45 -14.01
C THR A 334 -2.38 7.11 -14.92
N ALA A 335 -2.68 6.67 -16.16
CA ALA A 335 -1.74 6.22 -17.20
C ALA A 335 -0.85 7.35 -17.75
#